data_AF-A0A7X4F8B1-F1
#
_entry.id   AF-A0A7X4F8B1-F1
#
_cell.length_a   1.000
_cell.length_b   1.000
_cell.length_c   1.000
_cell.angle_alpha   90.00
_cell.angle_beta   90.00
_cell.angle_gamma   90.00
#
_symmetry.space_group_name_H-M   'P 1'
#
loop_
_entity.id
_entity.type
_entity.pdbx_description
1 polymer ?
#
loop_
_entity_poly.entity_id
_entity_poly.type
_entity_poly.pdbx_seq_one_letter_code
_entity_poly.pdbx_strand_id
1 'polypeptide(L)'
;MLVCPKPTTHLHKFRQGNRMYVADLSQYLVLEIDNIIWEILDLCPFFSSEEIVEELEKKCGSESVVMALNSLATMEARGLLFSNLDRNR
;
A
#
# COMPACT_ATOMS: atom_id res chain seq x y z
N MET A 1 3.42 8.36 -8.55
CA MET A 1 2.26 7.63 -7.99
C MET A 1 2.53 6.14 -8.07
N LEU A 2 2.07 5.36 -7.09
CA LEU A 2 2.22 3.90 -7.11
C LEU A 2 1.55 3.36 -8.37
N VAL A 3 2.17 2.40 -9.05
CA VAL A 3 1.59 1.76 -10.24
C VAL A 3 0.86 0.49 -9.80
N CYS A 4 -0.47 0.48 -9.93
CA CYS A 4 -1.34 -0.66 -9.64
C CYS A 4 -1.86 -1.31 -10.94
N PRO A 5 -2.33 -2.58 -10.90
CA PRO A 5 -2.47 -3.43 -9.72
C PRO A 5 -1.15 -3.97 -9.19
N LYS A 6 -1.09 -4.23 -7.88
CA LYS A 6 0.05 -4.89 -7.22
C LYS A 6 -0.40 -6.08 -6.38
N PRO A 7 0.32 -7.21 -6.42
CA PRO A 7 0.04 -8.32 -5.53
C PRO A 7 0.32 -7.92 -4.08
N THR A 8 -0.62 -8.22 -3.19
CA THR A 8 -0.49 -8.01 -1.74
C THR A 8 -0.47 -9.33 -0.97
N THR A 9 -0.29 -10.46 -1.65
CA THR A 9 -0.34 -11.82 -1.09
C THR A 9 0.67 -12.06 0.04
N HIS A 10 1.81 -11.38 0.01
CA HIS A 10 2.85 -11.46 1.04
C HIS A 10 2.70 -10.39 2.13
N LEU A 11 1.70 -9.51 2.01
CA LEU A 11 1.42 -8.48 2.99
C LEU A 11 0.37 -9.00 3.97
N HIS A 12 0.71 -8.93 5.26
CA HIS A 12 -0.22 -9.21 6.34
C HIS A 12 -0.58 -7.91 7.06
N LYS A 13 -1.83 -7.49 6.93
CA LYS A 13 -2.36 -6.32 7.61
C LYS A 13 -2.92 -6.72 8.97
N PHE A 14 -2.56 -5.98 10.02
CA PHE A 14 -3.07 -6.23 11.37
C PHE A 14 -3.21 -4.94 12.19
N ARG A 15 -3.98 -5.02 13.27
CA ARG A 15 -4.19 -3.90 14.21
C ARG A 15 -3.66 -4.26 15.59
N GLN A 16 -3.09 -3.28 16.27
CA GLN A 16 -2.72 -3.37 17.67
C GLN A 16 -3.17 -2.10 18.39
N GLY A 17 -4.20 -2.23 19.22
CA GLY A 17 -4.90 -1.07 19.78
C GLY A 17 -5.48 -0.18 18.68
N ASN A 18 -5.16 1.11 18.71
CA ASN A 18 -5.62 2.09 17.72
C ASN A 18 -4.65 2.27 16.54
N ARG A 19 -3.59 1.46 16.46
CA ARG A 19 -2.57 1.55 15.41
C ARG A 19 -2.74 0.44 14.40
N MET A 20 -2.38 0.74 13.16
CA MET A 20 -2.47 -0.19 12.03
C MET A 20 -1.08 -0.47 11.51
N TYR A 21 -0.87 -1.74 11.17
CA TYR A 21 0.42 -2.22 10.70
C TYR A 21 0.24 -3.07 9.45
N VAL A 22 1.26 -3.04 8.60
CA VAL A 22 1.45 -4.00 7.52
C VAL A 22 2.79 -4.69 7.73
N ALA A 23 2.77 -6.02 7.77
CA ALA A 23 3.95 -6.85 7.74
C ALA A 23 4.17 -7.34 6.31
N ASP A 24 5.36 -7.08 5.76
CA ASP A 24 5.83 -7.72 4.54
C ASP A 24 6.59 -8.99 4.93
N LEU A 25 5.94 -10.13 4.75
CA LEU A 25 6.48 -11.44 5.17
C LEU A 25 7.67 -11.87 4.31
N SER A 26 7.77 -11.35 3.10
CA SER A 26 8.87 -11.63 2.20
C SER A 26 10.16 -10.95 2.69
N GLN A 27 10.03 -9.77 3.31
CA GLN A 27 11.16 -8.95 3.74
C GLN A 27 11.42 -8.97 5.25
N TYR A 28 10.59 -9.68 6.03
CA TYR A 28 10.63 -9.66 7.49
C TYR A 28 10.53 -8.23 8.08
N LEU A 29 9.74 -7.37 7.44
CA LEU A 29 9.59 -5.97 7.81
C LEU A 29 8.15 -5.68 8.27
N VAL A 30 8.01 -4.84 9.31
CA VAL A 30 6.71 -4.34 9.79
C VAL A 30 6.72 -2.82 9.75
N LEU A 31 5.67 -2.24 9.17
CA LEU A 31 5.49 -0.79 9.07
C LEU A 31 4.18 -0.38 9.73
N GLU A 32 4.22 0.69 10.52
CA GLU A 32 3.01 1.40 10.96
C GLU A 32 2.48 2.21 9.77
N ILE A 33 1.18 2.13 9.50
CA ILE A 33 0.52 2.79 8.37
C ILE A 33 -0.72 3.55 8.83
N ASP A 34 -1.09 4.58 8.07
CA ASP A 34 -2.33 5.32 8.30
C ASP A 34 -3.56 4.65 7.67
N ASN A 35 -4.74 5.20 7.93
CA ASN A 35 -6.01 4.68 7.43
C ASN A 35 -6.10 4.69 5.89
N ILE A 36 -5.52 5.70 5.24
CA ILE A 36 -5.64 5.85 3.78
C ILE A 36 -4.79 4.80 3.09
N ILE A 37 -3.55 4.62 3.54
CA ILE A 37 -2.68 3.54 3.07
C ILE A 37 -3.33 2.18 3.35
N TRP A 38 -3.96 2.01 4.51
CA TRP A 38 -4.69 0.78 4.83
C TRP A 38 -5.76 0.47 3.78
N GLU A 39 -6.63 1.42 3.45
CA GLU A 39 -7.68 1.22 2.44
C GLU A 39 -7.09 1.00 1.04
N ILE A 40 -6.07 1.77 0.64
CA ILE A 40 -5.39 1.59 -0.66
C ILE A 40 -4.86 0.17 -0.82
N LEU A 41 -4.23 -0.39 0.21
CA LEU A 41 -3.66 -1.74 0.15
C LEU A 41 -4.72 -2.84 -0.07
N ASP A 42 -5.98 -2.62 0.34
CA ASP A 42 -7.07 -3.57 0.05
C ASP A 42 -7.50 -3.52 -1.42
N LEU A 43 -7.35 -2.36 -2.07
CA LEU A 43 -7.77 -2.13 -3.46
C LEU A 43 -6.64 -2.40 -4.48
N CYS A 44 -5.38 -2.25 -4.08
CA CYS A 44 -4.19 -2.45 -4.91
C CYS A 44 -4.21 -3.71 -5.80
N PRO A 45 -4.69 -4.88 -5.35
CA PRO A 45 -4.68 -6.08 -6.20
C PRO A 45 -5.69 -6.07 -7.34
N PHE A 46 -6.73 -5.24 -7.25
CA PHE A 46 -7.92 -5.33 -8.10
C PHE A 46 -8.12 -4.13 -9.01
N PHE A 47 -7.62 -2.96 -8.60
CA PHE A 47 -7.88 -1.68 -9.26
C PHE A 47 -6.58 -1.03 -9.74
N SER A 48 -6.68 -0.27 -10.83
CA SER A 48 -5.66 0.68 -11.28
C SER A 48 -5.53 1.84 -10.29
N SER A 49 -4.44 2.60 -10.41
CA SER A 49 -4.18 3.72 -9.50
C SER A 49 -5.23 4.82 -9.62
N GLU A 50 -5.75 5.05 -10.83
CA GLU A 50 -6.83 5.98 -11.12
C GLU A 50 -8.15 5.53 -10.50
N GLU A 51 -8.52 4.25 -10.67
CA GLU A 51 -9.73 3.68 -10.05
C GLU A 51 -9.67 3.74 -8.51
N ILE A 52 -8.49 3.52 -7.91
CA ILE A 52 -8.30 3.67 -6.46
C ILE A 52 -8.57 5.11 -6.01
N VAL A 53 -8.14 6.10 -6.80
CA VAL A 53 -8.43 7.52 -6.51
C VAL A 53 -9.94 7.77 -6.57
N GLU A 54 -10.62 7.29 -7.61
CA GLU A 54 -12.07 7.44 -7.77
C GLU A 54 -12.88 6.76 -6.65
N GLU A 55 -12.46 5.59 -6.17
CA GLU A 55 -13.13 4.87 -5.08
C GLU A 55 -12.96 5.55 -3.72
N LEU A 56 -11.80 6.18 -3.47
CA LEU A 56 -11.47 6.75 -2.16
C LEU A 56 -11.67 8.26 -2.07
N GLU A 57 -11.73 8.99 -3.19
CA GLU A 57 -11.85 10.46 -3.17
C GLU A 57 -13.07 10.95 -2.39
N LYS A 58 -14.18 10.21 -2.40
CA LYS A 58 -15.41 10.57 -1.68
C LYS A 58 -15.27 10.48 -0.16
N LYS A 59 -14.34 9.66 0.34
CA LYS A 59 -14.14 9.42 1.78
C LYS A 59 -13.08 10.34 2.37
N CYS A 60 -11.95 10.51 1.69
CA CYS A 60 -10.76 11.17 2.24
C CYS A 60 -10.20 12.30 1.35
N GLY A 61 -10.84 12.60 0.23
CA GLY A 61 -10.41 13.62 -0.73
C GLY A 61 -9.33 13.10 -1.68
N SER A 62 -9.44 13.46 -2.96
CA SER A 62 -8.54 13.00 -4.01
C SER A 62 -7.07 13.35 -3.75
N GLU A 63 -6.79 14.55 -3.23
CA GLU A 63 -5.42 14.99 -2.89
C GLU A 63 -4.77 14.06 -1.87
N SER A 64 -5.49 13.70 -0.80
CA SER A 64 -5.00 12.79 0.24
C SER A 64 -4.68 11.41 -0.33
N VAL A 65 -5.54 10.89 -1.20
CA VAL A 65 -5.34 9.57 -1.84
C VAL A 65 -4.13 9.60 -2.76
N VAL A 66 -3.98 10.65 -3.57
CA VAL A 66 -2.81 10.83 -4.45
C VAL A 66 -1.52 10.96 -3.65
N MET A 67 -1.52 11.70 -2.54
CA MET A 67 -0.36 11.79 -1.64
C MET A 67 -0.02 10.42 -1.04
N ALA A 68 -1.00 9.65 -0.59
CA ALA A 68 -0.78 8.31 -0.05
C ALA A 68 -0.21 7.34 -1.11
N LEU A 69 -0.73 7.38 -2.35
CA LEU A 69 -0.18 6.61 -3.47
C LEU A 69 1.25 7.05 -3.83
N ASN A 70 1.59 8.34 -3.72
CA ASN A 70 2.98 8.81 -3.90
C ASN A 70 3.90 8.36 -2.76
N SER A 71 3.39 8.34 -1.52
CA SER A 71 4.12 7.79 -0.36
C SER A 71 4.43 6.31 -0.57
N LEU A 72 3.45 5.51 -0.98
CA LEU A 72 3.63 4.10 -1.32
C LEU A 72 4.62 3.89 -2.47
N ALA A 73 4.59 4.71 -3.52
CA ALA A 73 5.58 4.66 -4.59
C ALA A 73 7.00 4.91 -4.08
N THR A 74 7.15 5.83 -3.13
CA THR A 74 8.45 6.12 -2.49
C THR A 74 8.91 4.94 -1.63
N MET A 75 8.00 4.28 -0.91
CA MET A 75 8.29 3.07 -0.15
C MET A 75 8.71 1.92 -1.07
N GLU A 76 8.04 1.74 -2.21
CA GLU A 76 8.43 0.77 -3.23
C GLU A 76 9.83 1.05 -3.80
N ALA A 77 10.10 2.30 -4.20
CA ALA A 77 11.40 2.69 -4.75
C ALA A 77 12.55 2.48 -3.75
N ARG A 78 12.26 2.55 -2.44
CA ARG A 78 13.20 2.27 -1.35
C ARG A 78 13.26 0.79 -0.97
N GLY A 79 12.46 -0.06 -1.61
CA GLY A 79 12.37 -1.49 -1.33
C GLY A 79 11.78 -1.78 0.05
N LEU A 80 10.86 -0.96 0.56
CA LEU A 80 10.21 -1.19 1.86
C LEU A 80 8.90 -2.00 1.72
N LEU A 81 8.17 -1.83 0.62
CA LEU A 81 6.96 -2.57 0.29
C LEU A 81 6.98 -2.92 -1.19
N PHE A 82 6.32 -4.01 -1.56
CA PHE A 82 6.23 -4.47 -2.96
C PHE A 82 7.58 -4.75 -3.61
N SER A 83 8.65 -4.96 -2.83
CA SER A 83 9.92 -5.33 -3.41
C SER A 83 9.80 -6.72 -4.02
N ASN A 84 9.97 -6.80 -5.34
CA ASN A 84 10.02 -8.07 -6.05
C ASN A 84 11.26 -8.83 -5.60
N LEU A 85 11.09 -9.76 -4.65
CA LEU A 85 12.16 -10.68 -4.26
C LEU A 85 12.52 -11.71 -5.34
N ASP A 86 11.81 -11.73 -6.48
CA ASP A 86 12.13 -12.57 -7.64
C ASP A 86 13.36 -12.10 -8.44
N ARG A 87 14.27 -11.30 -7.85
CA ARG A 87 15.53 -10.90 -8.50
C ARG A 87 16.78 -11.70 -8.12
N ASN A 88 16.69 -12.69 -7.24
CA ASN A 88 17.86 -13.51 -6.88
C ASN A 88 17.53 -15.01 -6.66
N ARG A 89 17.05 -15.70 -7.69
CA ARG A 89 17.19 -17.16 -7.80
C ARG A 89 17.63 -17.56 -9.20
#